data_AF-A0A350QQY9-F1
#
_entry.id   AF-A0A350QQY9-F1
#
_cell.length_a   1.000
_cell.length_b   1.000
_cell.length_c   1.000
_cell.angle_alpha   90.00
_cell.angle_beta   90.00
_cell.angle_gamma   90.00
#
_symmetry.space_group_name_H-M   'P 1'
#
loop_
_entity.id
_entity.type
_entity.pdbx_description
1 polymer ?
#
loop_
_entity_poly.entity_id
_entity_poly.type
_entity_poly.pdbx_seq_one_letter_code
_entity_poly.pdbx_strand_id
1 'polypeptide(L)' 'MNSDDDVCLCFHVSQRKLVNFMKRERPVVPSKLSECLGAGTGCQWCVPYLESMWTQ' A
#
# COMPACT_ATOMS: atom_id res chain seq x y z
N MET A 1 -0.47 -12.97 -6.44
CA MET A 1 -0.39 -11.70 -7.19
C MET A 1 1.04 -11.52 -7.66
N ASN A 2 1.19 -11.02 -8.87
CA ASN A 2 2.45 -10.51 -9.36
C ASN A 2 2.77 -9.20 -8.63
N SER A 3 4.06 -8.90 -8.38
CA SER A 3 4.43 -7.67 -7.67
C SER A 3 4.06 -6.40 -8.44
N ASP A 4 3.82 -6.50 -9.74
CA ASP A 4 3.36 -5.38 -10.58
C ASP A 4 1.84 -5.23 -10.61
N ASP A 5 1.08 -6.12 -9.98
CA ASP A 5 -0.37 -5.98 -9.88
C ASP A 5 -0.71 -4.79 -8.97
N ASP A 6 -1.70 -4.01 -9.41
CA ASP A 6 -2.25 -2.90 -8.63
C ASP A 6 -2.96 -3.40 -7.38
N VAL A 7 -2.49 -2.94 -6.23
CA VAL A 7 -3.16 -3.14 -4.93
C VAL A 7 -4.23 -2.08 -4.74
N CYS A 8 -3.90 -0.81 -5.02
CA CYS A 8 -4.87 0.28 -4.99
C CYS A 8 -5.32 0.61 -6.41
N LEU A 9 -6.51 0.15 -6.80
CA LEU A 9 -7.09 0.41 -8.12
C LEU A 9 -7.47 1.88 -8.35
N CYS A 10 -7.76 2.65 -7.29
CA CYS A 10 -8.08 4.08 -7.43
C CYS A 10 -6.89 4.91 -7.91
N PHE A 11 -5.68 4.56 -7.47
CA PHE A 11 -4.47 5.35 -7.69
C PHE A 11 -3.37 4.58 -8.44
N HIS A 12 -3.68 3.37 -8.93
CA HIS A 12 -2.76 2.49 -9.66
C HIS A 12 -1.42 2.30 -8.93
N VAL A 13 -1.53 1.90 -7.66
CA VAL A 13 -0.38 1.61 -6.79
C VAL A 13 -0.16 0.11 -6.74
N SER A 14 0.92 -0.34 -7.38
CA SER A 14 1.30 -1.76 -7.38
C SER A 14 1.91 -2.22 -6.06
N GLN A 15 1.85 -3.53 -5.83
CA GLN A 15 2.45 -4.15 -4.65
C GLN A 15 3.94 -3.81 -4.52
N ARG A 16 4.69 -3.78 -5.63
CA ARG A 16 6.12 -3.43 -5.67
C ARG A 16 6.38 -2.02 -5.13
N LYS A 17 5.53 -1.04 -5.48
CA LYS A 17 5.66 0.34 -4.98
C LYS A 17 5.50 0.38 -3.46
N LEU A 18 4.47 -0.31 -2.94
CA LEU A 18 4.20 -0.38 -1.50
C LEU A 18 5.34 -1.07 -0.73
N VAL A 19 5.83 -2.21 -1.21
CA VAL A 19 6.95 -2.92 -0.58
C VAL A 19 8.21 -2.06 -0.56
N ASN A 20 8.54 -1.39 -1.66
CA ASN A 20 9.70 -0.50 -1.72
C ASN A 20 9.54 0.71 -0.77
N PHE A 21 8.33 1.28 -0.69
CA PHE A 21 8.01 2.34 0.26
C PHE A 21 8.18 1.88 1.71
N MET A 22 7.62 0.73 2.09
CA MET A 22 7.73 0.19 3.45
C MET A 22 9.18 -0.06 3.87
N LYS A 23 10.02 -0.57 2.94
CA LYS A 23 11.46 -0.79 3.20
C LYS A 23 12.22 0.52 3.43
N ARG A 24 11.89 1.56 2.66
CA ARG A 24 12.59 2.87 2.70
C ARG A 24 12.15 3.72 3.89
N GLU A 25 10.83 3.87 4.08
CA GLU A 25 10.27 4.80 5.07
C GLU A 25 10.02 4.15 6.44
N ARG A 26 9.91 2.82 6.51
CA ARG A 26 9.58 2.06 7.74
C ARG A 26 8.39 2.68 8.50
N PRO A 27 7.21 2.77 7.86
CA PRO A 27 6.05 3.41 8.47
C PRO A 27 5.68 2.74 9.80
N VAL A 28 5.47 3.55 10.84
CA VAL A 28 5.18 3.08 12.22
C VAL A 28 3.75 2.55 12.37
N VAL A 29 2.85 2.89 11.44
CA VAL A 29 1.44 2.45 11.45
C VAL A 29 0.95 2.21 10.01
N PRO A 30 -0.04 1.31 9.78
CA PRO A 30 -0.56 1.01 8.44
C PRO A 30 -1.11 2.22 7.69
N SER A 31 -1.74 3.17 8.40
CA SER A 31 -2.37 4.35 7.78
C SER A 31 -1.36 5.24 7.05
N LYS A 32 -0.07 5.18 7.41
CA LYS A 32 1.01 5.89 6.70
C LYS A 32 1.28 5.34 5.30
N LEU A 33 0.75 4.17 4.94
CA LEU A 33 0.79 3.69 3.54
C LEU A 33 0.05 4.64 2.58
N SER A 34 -0.81 5.52 3.09
CA SER A 34 -1.40 6.63 2.31
C SER A 34 -0.37 7.62 1.78
N GLU A 35 0.78 7.77 2.44
CA GLU A 35 1.90 8.58 1.94
C GLU A 35 2.54 7.96 0.68
N CYS A 36 2.28 6.67 0.41
CA CYS A 36 2.64 6.01 -0.85
C CYS A 36 1.57 6.29 -1.91
N LEU A 37 1.70 7.45 -2.59
CA LEU A 37 0.87 7.83 -3.75
C LEU A 37 -0.64 7.87 -3.46
N GLY A 38 -1.06 8.06 -2.21
CA GLY A 38 -2.48 8.08 -1.81
C GLY A 38 -3.10 6.70 -1.58
N ALA A 39 -2.32 5.61 -1.54
CA ALA A 39 -2.88 4.28 -1.36
C ALA A 39 -3.79 4.18 -0.10
N GLY A 40 -5.04 3.76 -0.29
CA GLY A 40 -6.00 3.63 0.81
C GLY A 40 -6.84 4.88 1.13
N THR A 41 -6.64 6.02 0.44
CA THR A 41 -7.44 7.24 0.64
C THR A 41 -8.61 7.41 -0.35
N GLY A 42 -8.75 6.48 -1.30
CA GLY A 42 -9.82 6.45 -2.31
C GLY A 42 -11.05 5.70 -1.81
N CYS A 43 -11.51 4.68 -2.55
CA CYS A 43 -12.65 3.83 -2.14
C CYS A 43 -12.39 2.95 -0.91
N GLN A 44 -11.14 2.92 -0.43
CA GLN A 44 -10.67 2.17 0.75
C GLN A 44 -10.78 0.64 0.70
N TRP A 45 -11.17 0.04 -0.43
CA TRP A 45 -11.25 -1.43 -0.57
C TRP A 45 -9.91 -2.15 -0.38
N CYS A 46 -8.81 -1.47 -0.67
CA CYS A 46 -7.46 -2.02 -0.50
C CYS A 46 -6.95 -1.94 0.95
N VAL A 47 -7.60 -1.21 1.86
CA VAL A 47 -7.09 -0.96 3.23
C VAL A 47 -6.85 -2.24 4.02
N PRO A 48 -7.77 -3.24 4.08
CA PRO A 48 -7.51 -4.47 4.82
C PRO A 48 -6.27 -5.23 4.31
N TYR A 49 -6.02 -5.15 2.99
CA TYR A 49 -4.83 -5.76 2.39
C TYR A 49 -3.56 -4.97 2.72
N LEU A 50 -3.62 -3.64 2.76
CA LEU A 50 -2.52 -2.78 3.19
C LEU A 50 -2.11 -3.05 4.66
N GLU A 51 -3.09 -3.24 5.55
CA GLU A 51 -2.84 -3.60 6.95
C GLU A 51 -2.19 -4.98 7.10
N SER A 52 -2.65 -5.96 6.31
CA SER A 52 -2.02 -7.29 6.24
C SER A 52 -0.58 -7.20 5.75
N MET A 53 -0.32 -6.43 4.68
CA MET A 53 1.03 -6.20 4.14
C MET A 53 1.97 -5.53 5.14
N TRP A 54 1.47 -4.60 5.95
CA TRP A 54 2.26 -3.90 6.96
C TRP A 54 2.64 -4.79 8.16
N THR A 55 1.80 -5.77 8.49
CA THR A 55 1.99 -6.66 9.64
C THR A 55 2.99 -7.80 9.36
N GLN A 56 3.29 -8.08 8.09
CA GLN A 56 4.20 -9.15 7.64
C GLN A 56 5.66 -8.70 7.60
#